data_AF-A0A912MPG2-F1
#
_entry.id   AF-A0A912MPG2-F1
#
_cell.length_a   1.000
_cell.length_b   1.000
_cell.length_c   1.000
_cell.angle_alpha   90.00
_cell.angle_beta   90.00
_cell.angle_gamma   90.00
#
_symmetry.space_group_name_H-M   'P 1'
#
loop_
_entity.id
_entity.type
_entity.pdbx_description
1 polymer ?
#
loop_
_entity_poly.entity_id
_entity_poly.type
_entity_poly.pdbx_seq_one_letter_code
_entity_poly.pdbx_strand_id
1 'polypeptide(L)'
;MQIPTLIAILVLLSPTCLEAAFCPTSDHGMTDEIRQIFVDKHNEYRSIIAKGQAKNKLGGFAPKAARMLKVGYDCEVEANTAAYAKECKFEHDPPEQRNYWGQNLWMLGGTNYSKTE
;
A
#
# COMPACT_ATOMS: atom_id res chain seq x y z
N MET A 1 -33.35 -27.07 -48.95
CA MET A 1 -33.75 -27.15 -47.53
C MET A 1 -32.52 -26.82 -46.68
N GLN A 2 -32.60 -25.72 -45.91
CA GLN A 2 -31.91 -25.38 -44.63
C GLN A 2 -30.45 -25.85 -44.44
N ILE A 3 -29.37 -25.04 -44.59
CA ILE A 3 -28.79 -23.94 -43.74
C ILE A 3 -28.46 -24.40 -42.28
N PRO A 4 -27.42 -23.87 -41.59
CA PRO A 4 -25.95 -23.98 -41.67
C PRO A 4 -25.37 -24.48 -40.30
N THR A 5 -24.05 -24.54 -40.03
CA THR A 5 -23.36 -23.50 -39.23
C THR A 5 -21.87 -23.85 -39.13
N LEU A 6 -21.02 -23.02 -39.74
CA LEU A 6 -19.64 -22.86 -39.28
C LEU A 6 -19.70 -22.22 -37.89
N ILE A 7 -19.26 -22.92 -36.85
CA ILE A 7 -18.92 -22.32 -35.57
C ILE A 7 -17.46 -21.89 -35.67
N ALA A 8 -17.24 -20.68 -36.17
CA ALA A 8 -15.99 -19.97 -35.95
C ALA A 8 -15.97 -19.54 -34.47
N ILE A 9 -15.26 -20.28 -33.63
CA ILE A 9 -14.94 -19.84 -32.27
C ILE A 9 -13.92 -18.72 -32.41
N LEU A 10 -14.41 -17.49 -32.57
CA LEU A 10 -13.63 -16.29 -32.33
C LEU A 10 -13.45 -16.19 -30.81
N VAL A 11 -12.34 -16.74 -30.30
CA VAL A 11 -11.86 -16.41 -28.96
C VAL A 11 -11.62 -14.91 -28.96
N LEU A 12 -12.55 -14.16 -28.36
CA LEU A 12 -12.30 -12.77 -27.99
C LEU A 12 -11.16 -12.82 -26.97
N LEU A 13 -9.92 -12.66 -27.44
CA LEU A 13 -8.84 -12.15 -26.60
C LEU A 13 -9.22 -10.71 -26.25
N SER A 14 -10.16 -10.54 -25.32
CA SER A 14 -10.23 -9.31 -24.57
C SER A 14 -8.88 -9.18 -23.88
N PRO A 15 -8.10 -8.11 -24.14
CA PRO A 15 -7.01 -7.78 -23.26
C PRO A 15 -7.68 -7.56 -21.91
N THR A 16 -7.53 -8.51 -20.99
CA THR A 16 -7.66 -8.16 -19.59
C THR A 16 -6.66 -7.02 -19.41
N CYS A 17 -7.15 -5.80 -19.18
CA CYS A 17 -6.32 -4.78 -18.57
C CYS A 17 -5.79 -5.42 -17.30
N LEU A 18 -4.57 -5.93 -17.36
CA LEU A 18 -3.83 -6.31 -16.18
C LEU A 18 -3.49 -4.97 -15.55
N GLU A 19 -4.44 -4.45 -14.75
CA GLU A 19 -4.13 -3.45 -13.73
C GLU A 19 -2.87 -3.96 -13.05
N ALA A 20 -1.80 -3.17 -13.10
CA ALA A 20 -0.51 -3.59 -12.56
C ALA A 20 -0.69 -3.80 -11.05
N ALA A 21 -0.81 -5.06 -10.64
CA ALA A 21 -0.98 -5.40 -9.24
C ALA A 21 0.25 -4.95 -8.46
N PHE A 22 0.06 -4.30 -7.31
CA PHE A 22 1.17 -3.86 -6.47
C PHE A 22 2.01 -5.05 -6.03
N CYS A 23 1.33 -6.02 -5.42
CA CYS A 23 1.90 -7.24 -4.89
C CYS A 23 1.00 -8.43 -5.27
N PRO A 24 1.53 -9.66 -5.29
CA PRO A 24 0.71 -10.86 -5.40
C PRO A 24 -0.42 -10.86 -4.36
N THR A 25 -1.58 -11.40 -4.72
CA THR A 25 -2.71 -11.53 -3.79
C THR A 25 -2.32 -12.42 -2.61
N SER A 26 -2.66 -11.98 -1.41
CA SER A 26 -2.24 -12.60 -0.15
C SER A 26 -3.39 -12.66 0.86
N ASP A 27 -3.30 -13.60 1.80
CA ASP A 27 -4.37 -13.94 2.76
C ASP A 27 -4.45 -13.02 3.99
N HIS A 28 -3.66 -11.95 4.03
CA HIS A 28 -3.54 -11.06 5.20
C HIS A 28 -4.37 -9.77 5.06
N GLY A 29 -5.28 -9.71 4.08
CA GLY A 29 -6.26 -8.63 3.96
C GLY A 29 -5.72 -7.31 3.40
N MET A 30 -4.50 -7.30 2.84
CA MET A 30 -3.99 -6.15 2.09
C MET A 30 -4.46 -6.23 0.64
N THR A 31 -5.22 -5.22 0.22
CA THR A 31 -5.67 -5.03 -1.16
C THR A 31 -4.84 -3.94 -1.84
N ASP A 32 -4.81 -3.92 -3.17
CA ASP A 32 -4.10 -2.87 -3.92
C ASP A 32 -4.64 -1.46 -3.61
N GLU A 33 -5.94 -1.34 -3.32
CA GLU A 33 -6.54 -0.09 -2.84
C GLU A 33 -5.90 0.37 -1.51
N ILE A 34 -5.76 -0.52 -0.53
CA ILE A 34 -5.13 -0.20 0.76
C ILE A 34 -3.65 0.16 0.56
N ARG A 35 -2.93 -0.58 -0.29
CA ARG A 35 -1.51 -0.31 -0.63
C ARG A 35 -1.35 1.08 -1.24
N GLN A 36 -2.23 1.42 -2.19
CA GLN A 36 -2.26 2.72 -2.84
C GLN A 36 -2.50 3.84 -1.82
N ILE A 37 -3.48 3.67 -0.92
CA ILE A 37 -3.76 4.62 0.17
C ILE A 37 -2.51 4.86 1.02
N PHE A 38 -1.78 3.80 1.41
CA PHE A 38 -0.56 3.95 2.19
C PHE A 38 0.52 4.75 1.45
N VAL A 39 0.82 4.43 0.19
CA VAL A 39 1.84 5.14 -0.59
C VAL A 39 1.43 6.60 -0.82
N ASP A 40 0.17 6.84 -1.15
CA ASP A 40 -0.34 8.18 -1.43
C ASP A 40 -0.30 9.06 -0.19
N LYS A 41 -0.76 8.56 0.96
CA LYS A 41 -0.73 9.33 2.21
C LYS A 41 0.70 9.64 2.66
N HIS A 42 1.62 8.68 2.54
CA HIS A 42 3.02 8.94 2.83
C HIS A 42 3.60 10.02 1.91
N ASN A 43 3.37 9.92 0.60
CA ASN A 43 3.88 10.89 -0.36
C ASN A 43 3.19 12.27 -0.24
N GLU A 44 1.91 12.33 0.13
CA GLU A 44 1.17 13.54 0.46
C GLU A 44 1.86 14.30 1.61
N TYR A 45 2.05 13.64 2.75
CA TYR A 45 2.70 14.27 3.91
C TYR A 45 4.15 14.65 3.64
N ARG A 46 4.91 13.78 2.95
CA ARG A 46 6.29 14.09 2.54
C ARG A 46 6.34 15.34 1.64
N SER A 47 5.37 15.50 0.73
CA SER A 47 5.23 16.68 -0.13
C SER A 47 4.92 17.96 0.66
N ILE A 48 3.98 17.88 1.61
CA ILE A 48 3.62 19.01 2.49
C ILE A 48 4.84 19.48 3.31
N ILE A 49 5.59 18.53 3.89
CA ILE A 49 6.83 18.83 4.61
C ILE A 49 7.88 19.42 3.67
N ALA A 50 8.11 18.80 2.50
CA ALA A 50 9.13 19.26 1.56
C ALA A 50 8.91 20.71 1.09
N LYS A 51 7.64 21.10 0.92
CA LYS A 51 7.24 22.47 0.57
C LYS A 51 7.32 23.47 1.71
N GLY A 52 7.57 23.01 2.93
CA GLY A 52 7.58 23.83 4.15
C GLY A 52 6.18 24.30 4.54
N GLN A 53 5.16 23.46 4.34
CA GLN A 53 3.75 23.76 4.60
C GLN A 53 3.19 23.01 5.82
N ALA A 54 3.94 22.05 6.37
CA ALA A 54 3.55 21.32 7.58
C ALA A 54 3.71 22.22 8.81
N LYS A 55 2.64 22.45 9.58
CA LYS A 55 2.73 23.21 10.83
C LYS A 55 3.62 22.47 11.83
N ASN A 56 4.54 23.18 12.47
CA ASN A 56 5.38 22.63 13.52
C ASN A 56 4.75 22.89 14.88
N LYS A 57 4.73 21.87 15.76
CA LYS A 57 4.21 21.98 17.12
C LYS A 57 4.92 23.05 17.95
N LEU A 58 6.19 23.32 17.67
CA LEU A 58 7.00 24.35 18.35
C LEU A 58 6.74 25.77 17.80
N GLY A 59 5.83 25.93 16.83
CA GLY A 59 5.55 27.18 16.14
C GLY A 59 6.14 27.22 14.72
N GLY A 60 5.48 27.97 13.83
CA GLY A 60 5.87 28.07 12.42
C GLY A 60 5.60 26.79 11.61
N PHE A 61 6.44 26.56 10.59
CA PHE A 61 6.34 25.42 9.68
C PHE A 61 7.62 24.58 9.71
N ALA A 62 7.52 23.31 9.30
CA ALA A 62 8.67 22.47 9.04
C ALA A 62 9.57 23.12 7.96
N PRO A 63 10.90 22.98 8.06
CA PRO A 63 11.79 23.51 7.04
C PRO A 63 11.58 22.81 5.69
N LYS A 64 11.78 23.55 4.61
CA LYS A 64 11.74 22.99 3.25
C LYS A 64 12.85 21.93 3.09
N ALA A 65 12.52 20.83 2.43
CA ALA A 65 13.50 19.80 2.11
C ALA A 65 14.16 20.10 0.77
N ALA A 66 15.49 20.09 0.70
CA ALA A 66 16.21 20.30 -0.56
C ALA A 66 15.92 19.18 -1.58
N ARG A 67 15.74 17.94 -1.11
CA ARG A 67 15.43 16.78 -1.94
C ARG A 67 14.74 15.67 -1.12
N MET A 68 13.43 15.80 -0.93
CA MET A 68 12.63 14.72 -0.32
C MET A 68 12.25 13.69 -1.39
N LEU A 69 12.72 12.45 -1.24
CA LEU A 69 12.41 11.37 -2.19
C LEU A 69 10.95 10.92 -2.07
N LYS A 70 10.33 10.51 -3.18
CA LYS A 70 9.06 9.79 -3.13
C LYS A 70 9.30 8.36 -2.65
N VAL A 71 8.36 7.81 -1.89
CA VAL A 71 8.35 6.39 -1.53
C VAL A 71 7.56 5.60 -2.56
N GLY A 72 8.01 4.37 -2.82
CA GLY A 72 7.24 3.34 -3.51
C GLY A 72 6.77 2.28 -2.52
N TYR A 73 5.87 1.40 -2.96
CA TYR A 73 5.48 0.23 -2.18
C TYR A 73 6.50 -0.90 -2.40
N ASP A 74 6.74 -1.68 -1.36
CA ASP A 74 7.65 -2.82 -1.40
C ASP A 74 6.95 -4.05 -0.80
N CYS A 75 6.79 -5.08 -1.62
CA CYS A 75 6.07 -6.30 -1.25
C CYS A 75 6.84 -7.18 -0.27
N GLU A 76 8.17 -7.10 -0.22
CA GLU A 76 8.97 -7.84 0.76
C GLU A 76 8.79 -7.25 2.17
N VAL A 77 8.74 -5.91 2.23
CA VAL A 77 8.43 -5.18 3.47
C VAL A 77 7.01 -5.51 3.95
N GLU A 78 6.02 -5.52 3.03
CA GLU A 78 4.65 -5.92 3.35
C GLU A 78 4.60 -7.34 3.91
N ALA A 79 5.18 -8.32 3.21
CA ALA A 79 5.11 -9.73 3.60
C ALA A 79 5.70 -9.97 4.99
N ASN A 80 6.84 -9.35 5.30
CA ASN A 80 7.46 -9.41 6.62
C ASN A 80 6.57 -8.76 7.70
N THR A 81 6.10 -7.55 7.45
CA THR A 81 5.26 -6.80 8.41
C THR A 81 3.92 -7.50 8.65
N ALA A 82 3.30 -8.05 7.59
CA ALA A 82 2.06 -8.78 7.68
C ALA A 82 2.21 -10.11 8.46
N ALA A 83 3.35 -10.78 8.32
CA ALA A 83 3.66 -11.96 9.13
C ALA A 83 3.77 -11.61 10.63
N TYR A 84 4.44 -10.51 10.96
CA TYR A 84 4.55 -10.05 12.35
C TYR A 84 3.22 -9.54 12.92
N ALA A 85 2.44 -8.81 12.13
CA ALA A 85 1.14 -8.29 12.55
C ALA A 85 0.15 -9.40 12.96
N LYS A 86 0.30 -10.62 12.42
CA LYS A 86 -0.49 -11.80 12.82
C LYS A 86 -0.22 -12.25 14.26
N GLU A 87 0.88 -11.84 14.88
CA GLU A 87 1.16 -12.12 16.30
C GLU A 87 0.28 -11.31 17.26
N CYS A 88 -0.38 -10.26 16.77
CA CYS A 88 -1.26 -9.39 17.56
C CYS A 88 -0.58 -8.79 18.80
N LYS A 89 0.72 -8.50 18.73
CA LYS A 89 1.48 -7.80 19.75
C LYS A 89 1.67 -6.35 19.34
N PHE A 90 1.30 -5.41 20.20
CA PHE A 90 1.48 -3.98 19.96
C PHE A 90 2.86 -3.51 20.46
N GLU A 91 3.90 -4.07 19.89
CA GLU A 91 5.30 -3.73 20.17
C GLU A 91 6.13 -3.90 18.89
N HIS A 92 7.36 -3.37 18.88
CA HIS A 92 8.25 -3.51 17.74
C HIS A 92 9.01 -4.84 17.81
N ASP A 93 9.07 -5.58 16.69
CA ASP A 93 9.98 -6.71 16.57
C ASP A 93 11.45 -6.26 16.48
N PRO A 94 12.39 -7.11 16.92
CA PRO A 94 13.82 -6.83 16.82
C PRO A 94 14.21 -6.48 15.38
N PRO A 95 15.07 -5.46 15.16
CA PRO A 95 15.47 -5.03 13.82
C PRO A 95 15.98 -6.15 12.92
N GLU A 96 16.66 -7.14 13.50
CA GLU A 96 17.19 -8.32 12.81
C GLU A 96 16.08 -9.17 12.16
N GLN A 97 14.86 -9.16 12.70
CA GLN A 97 13.72 -9.94 12.22
C GLN A 97 12.98 -9.25 11.06
N ARG A 98 13.21 -7.95 10.87
CA ARG A 98 12.61 -7.11 9.83
C ARG A 98 13.63 -6.46 8.89
N ASN A 99 14.74 -7.15 8.66
CA ASN A 99 15.81 -6.71 7.75
C ASN A 99 16.28 -5.26 8.01
N TYR A 100 16.26 -4.83 9.27
CA TYR A 100 16.59 -3.47 9.72
C TYR A 100 15.75 -2.34 9.07
N TRP A 101 14.59 -2.66 8.48
CA TRP A 101 13.65 -1.64 8.04
C TRP A 101 13.11 -0.82 9.21
N GLY A 102 12.65 0.40 8.98
CA GLY A 102 11.91 1.17 9.99
C GLY A 102 10.50 0.59 10.20
N GLN A 103 9.87 0.86 11.34
CA GLN A 103 8.50 0.39 11.61
C GLN A 103 7.71 1.45 12.37
N ASN A 104 6.45 1.64 11.97
CA ASN A 104 5.44 2.39 12.71
C ASN A 104 4.30 1.44 13.06
N LEU A 105 3.71 1.59 14.26
CA LEU A 105 2.62 0.75 14.74
C LEU A 105 1.41 1.62 15.08
N TRP A 106 0.23 1.13 14.71
CA TRP A 106 -1.04 1.73 15.08
C TRP A 106 -2.11 0.65 15.26
N MET A 107 -3.02 0.85 16.21
CA MET A 107 -4.16 -0.04 16.41
C MET A 107 -5.43 0.76 16.73
N LEU A 108 -6.57 0.22 16.32
CA LEU A 108 -7.90 0.73 16.67
C LEU A 108 -8.55 -0.26 17.65
N GLY A 109 -9.40 0.24 18.56
CA GLY A 109 -10.01 -0.58 19.62
C GLY A 109 -11.16 -1.50 19.18
N GLY A 110 -11.46 -1.58 17.89
CA GLY A 110 -12.61 -2.31 17.35
C GLY A 110 -12.30 -2.96 16.00
N THR A 111 -13.14 -3.91 15.58
CA THR A 111 -12.89 -4.75 14.39
C THR A 111 -13.68 -4.32 13.15
N ASN A 112 -14.62 -3.37 13.30
CA ASN A 112 -15.56 -2.98 12.25
C ASN A 112 -15.27 -1.57 11.72
N TYR A 113 -14.02 -1.31 11.36
CA TYR A 113 -13.63 -0.08 10.68
C TYR A 113 -13.50 -0.31 9.18
N SER A 114 -13.89 0.70 8.40
CA SER A 114 -13.46 0.76 7.01
C SER A 114 -11.93 0.82 6.97
N LYS A 115 -11.33 0.06 6.05
CA LYS A 115 -9.88 0.05 5.84
C LYS A 115 -9.44 1.07 4.79
N THR A 116 -10.41 1.74 4.16
CA THR A 116 -10.21 2.62 3.01
C THR A 116 -10.74 4.04 3.23
N GLU A 117 -11.26 4.34 4.43
CA GLU A 117 -11.79 5.66 4.82
C GLU A 117 -10.95 6.33 5.92
#